data_AF-A0A6J7D4J0-F1
#
_entry.id   AF-A0A6J7D4J0-F1
#
_cell.length_a   1.000
_cell.length_b   1.000
_cell.length_c   1.000
_cell.angle_alpha   90.00
_cell.angle_beta   90.00
_cell.angle_gamma   90.00
#
_symmetry.space_group_name_H-M   'P 1'
#
loop_
_entity.id
_entity.type
_entity.pdbx_description
1 polymer ?
#
loop_
_entity_poly.entity_id
_entity_poly.type
_entity_poly.pdbx_seq_one_letter_code
_entity_poly.pdbx_strand_id
1 'polypeptide(L)'
;MTTVSGNVPLKRTSENARVVLNLVGRADVPIAAGAERALIYEPPPNPPIHGPNGLGGLKLEVPDRALDPRHSVELLADLLWQEEPGSLTILAIGPLTNIALLLALHPHAAERIGLLAIMGGAIGTGNVTPVAEFNAFADPEASQRVLCGSGLPILLVPLDVTRRAIVDEDDLELFREASGAAGVIADMILGYADHPPAGWPLHDVLALAALLDPEVIRTERAAIEVDTGAGPARGQTICTFERPLAAVFGKPDPVGDVDVATEIDVDRYRDLVRTRIATIGD
;
A
#
# COMPACT_ATOMS: atom_id res chain seq x y z
N MET A 1 -11.96 6.96 -0.24
CA MET A 1 -11.13 5.87 0.33
C MET A 1 -11.77 4.54 -0.02
N THR A 2 -11.00 3.57 -0.49
CA THR A 2 -11.48 2.21 -0.78
C THR A 2 -10.82 1.22 0.16
N THR A 3 -11.54 0.21 0.62
CA THR A 3 -10.98 -0.82 1.51
C THR A 3 -10.93 -2.18 0.83
N VAL A 4 -10.00 -3.02 1.29
CA VAL A 4 -9.79 -4.39 0.83
C VAL A 4 -9.51 -5.27 2.06
N SER A 5 -9.77 -6.57 1.95
CA SER A 5 -9.32 -7.54 2.94
C SER A 5 -7.80 -7.73 2.87
N GLY A 6 -7.14 -7.84 4.02
CA GLY A 6 -5.68 -7.92 4.09
C GLY A 6 -5.24 -8.05 5.54
N ASN A 7 -4.65 -6.99 6.10
CA ASN A 7 -4.17 -6.96 7.49
C ASN A 7 -5.21 -7.45 8.50
N VAL A 8 -6.48 -7.11 8.26
CA VAL A 8 -7.66 -7.61 8.96
C VAL A 8 -8.77 -7.87 7.93
N PRO A 9 -9.85 -8.62 8.26
CA PRO A 9 -10.97 -8.85 7.34
C PRO A 9 -11.61 -7.54 6.87
N LEU A 10 -12.21 -7.53 5.67
CA LEU A 10 -12.78 -6.32 5.03
C LEU A 10 -13.72 -5.52 5.95
N LYS A 11 -14.55 -6.20 6.74
CA LYS A 11 -15.44 -5.54 7.70
C LYS A 11 -14.64 -4.64 8.66
N ARG A 12 -13.52 -5.15 9.17
CA ARG A 12 -12.62 -4.43 10.08
C ARG A 12 -11.85 -3.32 9.35
N THR A 13 -11.33 -3.55 8.16
CA THR A 13 -10.66 -2.45 7.40
C THR A 13 -11.63 -1.31 7.10
N SER A 14 -12.90 -1.61 6.81
CA SER A 14 -13.97 -0.62 6.58
C SER A 14 -14.41 0.10 7.85
N GLU A 15 -14.45 -0.58 9.00
CA GLU A 15 -14.62 0.03 10.32
C GLU A 15 -13.45 0.98 10.63
N ASN A 16 -12.22 0.53 10.43
CA ASN A 16 -11.00 1.30 10.69
C ASN A 16 -10.91 2.55 9.81
N ALA A 17 -11.28 2.44 8.53
CA ALA A 17 -11.36 3.60 7.63
C ALA A 17 -12.31 4.69 8.16
N ARG A 18 -13.47 4.31 8.73
CA ARG A 18 -14.41 5.26 9.36
C ARG A 18 -13.81 5.89 10.60
N VAL A 19 -13.17 5.09 11.45
CA VAL A 19 -12.50 5.57 12.67
C VAL A 19 -11.44 6.61 12.33
N VAL A 20 -10.52 6.28 11.40
CA VAL A 20 -9.41 7.17 11.03
C VAL A 20 -9.94 8.45 10.38
N LEU A 21 -10.88 8.37 9.44
CA LEU A 21 -11.44 9.58 8.81
C LEU A 21 -12.20 10.46 9.80
N ASN A 22 -12.89 9.89 10.78
CA ASN A 22 -13.54 10.68 11.83
C ASN A 22 -12.51 11.33 12.77
N LEU A 23 -11.46 10.59 13.15
CA LEU A 23 -10.38 11.09 14.00
C LEU A 23 -9.73 12.35 13.41
N VAL A 24 -9.52 12.38 12.09
CA VAL A 24 -8.88 13.51 11.39
C VAL A 24 -9.87 14.53 10.81
N GLY A 25 -11.14 14.48 11.20
CA GLY A 25 -12.15 15.45 10.75
C GLY A 25 -12.53 15.37 9.27
N ARG A 26 -12.26 14.25 8.59
CA ARG A 26 -12.52 14.01 7.16
C ARG A 26 -13.67 13.05 6.90
N ALA A 27 -14.73 13.19 7.69
CA ALA A 27 -15.96 12.42 7.51
C ALA A 27 -16.72 12.75 6.20
N ASP A 28 -16.26 13.72 5.41
CA ASP A 28 -16.73 14.02 4.05
C ASP A 28 -16.26 12.97 3.02
N VAL A 29 -15.08 12.36 3.22
CA VAL A 29 -14.46 11.46 2.23
C VAL A 29 -15.26 10.15 2.13
N PRO A 30 -15.80 9.75 0.97
CA PRO A 30 -16.57 8.52 0.83
C PRO A 30 -15.71 7.28 1.08
N ILE A 31 -16.33 6.22 1.61
CA ILE A 31 -15.67 4.94 1.88
C ILE A 31 -16.44 3.83 1.17
N ALA A 32 -15.82 3.17 0.19
CA ALA A 32 -16.41 2.01 -0.47
C ALA A 32 -15.67 0.73 -0.08
N ALA A 33 -16.43 -0.29 0.33
CA ALA A 33 -15.90 -1.61 0.61
C ALA A 33 -15.61 -2.36 -0.70
N GLY A 34 -14.47 -3.04 -0.73
CA GLY A 34 -14.01 -3.80 -1.89
C GLY A 34 -14.04 -5.31 -1.70
N ALA A 35 -13.00 -5.98 -2.20
CA ALA A 35 -12.90 -7.42 -2.16
C ALA A 35 -12.70 -7.96 -0.72
N GLU A 36 -13.51 -8.95 -0.36
CA GLU A 36 -13.42 -9.67 0.93
C GLU A 36 -12.34 -10.75 0.96
N ARG A 37 -11.89 -11.20 -0.22
CA ARG A 37 -10.92 -12.28 -0.40
C ARG A 37 -10.05 -12.02 -1.62
N ALA A 38 -8.88 -12.65 -1.64
CA ALA A 38 -8.01 -12.68 -2.80
C ALA A 38 -8.67 -13.38 -4.00
N LEU A 39 -8.13 -13.15 -5.20
CA LEU A 39 -8.74 -13.61 -6.46
C LEU A 39 -8.90 -15.14 -6.53
N ILE A 40 -7.85 -15.88 -6.18
CA ILE A 40 -7.80 -17.34 -6.38
C ILE A 40 -7.68 -18.08 -5.05
N TYR A 41 -6.70 -17.73 -4.22
CA TYR A 41 -6.38 -18.48 -3.00
C TYR A 41 -6.52 -17.62 -1.76
N GLU A 42 -7.16 -18.16 -0.73
CA GLU A 42 -7.21 -17.50 0.57
C GLU A 42 -5.83 -17.63 1.25
N PRO A 43 -5.16 -16.53 1.61
CA PRO A 43 -3.90 -16.60 2.31
C PRO A 43 -4.09 -17.16 3.73
N PRO A 44 -3.03 -17.75 4.33
CA PRO A 44 -3.08 -18.15 5.72
C PRO A 44 -3.40 -16.96 6.64
N PRO A 45 -3.99 -17.21 7.83
CA PRO A 45 -4.31 -16.15 8.78
C PRO A 45 -3.09 -15.27 9.10
N ASN A 46 -3.26 -13.95 9.02
CA ASN A 46 -2.21 -12.99 9.34
C ASN A 46 -1.95 -12.94 10.85
N PRO A 47 -0.70 -12.95 11.32
CA PRO A 47 -0.39 -12.57 12.71
C PRO A 47 -0.91 -11.15 13.02
N PRO A 48 -1.28 -10.86 14.29
CA PRO A 48 -1.85 -9.58 14.68
C PRO A 48 -0.78 -8.47 14.79
N ILE A 49 -0.01 -8.23 13.72
CA ILE A 49 1.08 -7.23 13.67
C ILE A 49 0.55 -5.83 14.01
N HIS A 50 -0.62 -5.49 13.50
CA HIS A 50 -1.29 -4.20 13.73
C HIS A 50 -2.23 -4.23 14.94
N GLY A 51 -2.01 -5.15 15.88
CA GLY A 51 -2.91 -5.41 17.00
C GLY A 51 -4.19 -6.16 16.59
N PRO A 52 -5.02 -6.59 17.57
CA PRO A 52 -6.18 -7.45 17.34
C PRO A 52 -7.31 -6.81 16.52
N ASN A 53 -7.29 -5.48 16.37
CA ASN A 53 -8.28 -4.70 15.62
C ASN A 53 -7.69 -4.04 14.36
N GLY A 54 -6.39 -4.19 14.10
CA GLY A 54 -5.70 -3.51 13.00
C GLY A 54 -5.36 -2.03 13.24
N LEU A 55 -5.56 -1.51 14.47
CA LEU A 55 -5.23 -0.13 14.89
C LEU A 55 -4.49 -0.14 16.24
N GLY A 56 -3.46 -0.97 16.36
CA GLY A 56 -2.59 -1.03 17.55
C GLY A 56 -3.28 -1.53 18.82
N GLY A 57 -4.47 -2.12 18.71
CA GLY A 57 -5.28 -2.53 19.86
C GLY A 57 -6.05 -1.40 20.55
N LEU A 58 -6.04 -0.18 20.00
CA LEU A 58 -6.78 0.95 20.55
C LEU A 58 -8.29 0.73 20.50
N LYS A 59 -8.98 1.02 21.60
CA LYS A 59 -10.45 0.92 21.67
C LYS A 59 -11.08 2.24 21.24
N LEU A 60 -11.19 2.44 19.93
CA LEU A 60 -11.83 3.61 19.33
C LEU A 60 -13.29 3.31 18.96
N GLU A 61 -14.17 4.28 19.17
CA GLU A 61 -15.57 4.16 18.77
C GLU A 61 -15.67 4.18 17.25
N VAL A 62 -16.43 3.24 16.69
CA VAL A 62 -16.72 3.20 15.26
C VAL A 62 -17.87 4.16 14.99
N PRO A 63 -17.67 5.24 14.21
CA PRO A 63 -18.74 6.18 13.89
C PRO A 63 -19.89 5.49 13.15
N ASP A 64 -21.13 5.83 13.51
CA ASP A 64 -22.33 5.40 12.79
C ASP A 64 -22.46 6.18 11.47
N ARG A 65 -21.64 5.78 10.51
CA ARG A 65 -21.57 6.32 9.16
C ARG A 65 -21.73 5.18 8.17
N ALA A 66 -22.66 5.36 7.23
CA ALA A 66 -22.85 4.44 6.11
C ALA A 66 -21.64 4.46 5.17
N LEU A 67 -21.30 3.29 4.64
CA LEU A 67 -20.39 3.17 3.52
C LEU A 67 -21.09 3.68 2.24
N ASP A 68 -20.29 4.04 1.24
CA ASP A 68 -20.81 4.20 -0.12
C ASP A 68 -21.46 2.88 -0.55
N PRO A 69 -22.67 2.90 -1.12
CA PRO A 69 -23.37 1.69 -1.52
C PRO A 69 -22.70 0.97 -2.70
N ARG A 70 -21.82 1.65 -3.45
CA ARG A 70 -21.04 1.03 -4.51
C ARG A 70 -19.93 0.15 -3.94
N HIS A 71 -19.64 -0.93 -4.66
CA HIS A 71 -18.40 -1.66 -4.46
C HIS A 71 -17.20 -0.77 -4.83
N SER A 72 -16.05 -0.95 -4.17
CA SER A 72 -14.86 -0.12 -4.39
C SER A 72 -14.43 -0.02 -5.87
N VAL A 73 -14.56 -1.12 -6.61
CA VAL A 73 -14.26 -1.17 -8.05
C VAL A 73 -15.15 -0.22 -8.85
N GLU A 74 -16.45 -0.21 -8.58
CA GLU A 74 -17.41 0.68 -9.26
C GLU A 74 -17.18 2.14 -8.86
N LEU A 75 -16.89 2.41 -7.57
CA LEU A 75 -16.52 3.76 -7.15
C LEU A 75 -15.27 4.26 -7.90
N LEU A 76 -14.23 3.43 -8.02
CA LEU A 76 -13.00 3.78 -8.74
C LEU A 76 -13.27 4.00 -10.23
N ALA A 77 -14.08 3.14 -10.87
CA ALA A 77 -14.46 3.30 -12.27
C ALA A 77 -15.26 4.60 -12.48
N ASP A 78 -16.25 4.89 -11.63
CA ASP A 78 -17.02 6.13 -11.73
C ASP A 78 -16.12 7.37 -11.65
N LEU A 79 -15.21 7.42 -10.68
CA LEU A 79 -14.27 8.54 -10.51
C LEU A 79 -13.36 8.69 -11.72
N LEU A 80 -12.78 7.60 -12.21
CA LEU A 80 -11.91 7.64 -13.39
C LEU A 80 -12.63 8.18 -14.63
N TRP A 81 -13.94 7.94 -14.79
CA TRP A 81 -14.71 8.36 -15.96
C TRP A 81 -15.28 9.78 -15.82
N GLN A 82 -15.41 10.27 -14.59
CA GLN A 82 -15.83 11.64 -14.28
C GLN A 82 -14.68 12.64 -14.44
N GLU A 83 -13.44 12.21 -14.17
CA GLU A 83 -12.26 13.07 -14.20
C GLU A 83 -11.50 12.95 -15.53
N GLU A 84 -10.65 13.94 -15.83
CA GLU A 84 -9.85 13.93 -17.07
C GLU A 84 -8.90 12.73 -17.12
N PRO A 85 -8.73 12.05 -18.27
CA PRO A 85 -7.79 10.93 -18.39
C PRO A 85 -6.38 11.32 -17.93
N GLY A 86 -5.77 10.48 -17.09
CA GLY A 86 -4.41 10.70 -16.58
C GLY A 86 -4.32 11.69 -15.41
N SER A 87 -5.44 12.25 -14.94
CA SER A 87 -5.44 13.20 -13.81
C SER A 87 -5.45 12.54 -12.43
N LEU A 88 -5.93 11.31 -12.33
CA LEU A 88 -6.09 10.62 -11.05
C LEU A 88 -4.90 9.72 -10.72
N THR A 89 -4.36 9.92 -9.53
CA THR A 89 -3.40 9.02 -8.89
C THR A 89 -4.14 8.07 -7.95
N ILE A 90 -3.86 6.78 -8.05
CA ILE A 90 -4.31 5.77 -7.10
C ILE A 90 -3.13 5.39 -6.21
N LEU A 91 -3.31 5.51 -4.89
CA LEU A 91 -2.37 4.98 -3.90
C LEU A 91 -2.94 3.68 -3.32
N ALA A 92 -2.30 2.56 -3.64
CA ALA A 92 -2.66 1.23 -3.14
C ALA A 92 -1.67 0.77 -2.06
N ILE A 93 -2.15 0.67 -0.83
CA ILE A 93 -1.38 0.33 0.38
C ILE A 93 -1.92 -0.96 1.03
N GLY A 94 -2.32 -1.90 0.20
CA GLY A 94 -2.91 -3.17 0.59
C GLY A 94 -2.85 -4.16 -0.58
N PRO A 95 -3.38 -5.39 -0.43
CA PRO A 95 -3.45 -6.34 -1.52
C PRO A 95 -4.12 -5.75 -2.77
N LEU A 96 -3.55 -6.03 -3.93
CA LEU A 96 -3.93 -5.37 -5.19
C LEU A 96 -5.24 -5.91 -5.80
N THR A 97 -6.00 -6.72 -5.06
CA THR A 97 -7.23 -7.39 -5.50
C THR A 97 -8.24 -6.42 -6.12
N ASN A 98 -8.50 -5.27 -5.47
CA ASN A 98 -9.43 -4.26 -6.01
C ASN A 98 -8.95 -3.69 -7.35
N ILE A 99 -7.65 -3.46 -7.50
CA ILE A 99 -7.07 -2.92 -8.73
C ILE A 99 -7.13 -3.97 -9.84
N ALA A 100 -6.78 -5.22 -9.55
CA ALA A 100 -6.88 -6.30 -10.52
C ALA A 100 -8.33 -6.51 -11.00
N LEU A 101 -9.31 -6.43 -10.08
CA LEU A 101 -10.74 -6.50 -10.43
C LEU A 101 -11.18 -5.29 -11.27
N LEU A 102 -10.72 -4.08 -10.94
CA LEU A 102 -10.98 -2.88 -11.76
C LEU A 102 -10.49 -3.07 -13.20
N LEU A 103 -9.26 -3.55 -13.38
CA LEU A 103 -8.69 -3.79 -14.71
C LEU A 103 -9.37 -4.95 -15.46
N ALA A 104 -10.00 -5.89 -14.73
CA ALA A 104 -10.73 -7.00 -15.33
C ALA A 104 -12.14 -6.60 -15.77
N LEU A 105 -12.85 -5.83 -14.95
CA LEU A 105 -14.23 -5.40 -15.20
C LEU A 105 -14.31 -4.13 -16.07
N HIS A 106 -13.30 -3.27 -16.01
CA HIS A 106 -13.17 -2.05 -16.81
C HIS A 106 -11.81 -2.02 -17.52
N PRO A 107 -11.65 -2.75 -18.65
CA PRO A 107 -10.35 -2.91 -19.33
C PRO A 107 -9.67 -1.59 -19.75
N HIS A 108 -10.44 -0.54 -20.04
CA HIS A 108 -9.93 0.79 -20.38
C HIS A 108 -9.58 1.67 -19.17
N ALA A 109 -9.75 1.17 -17.93
CA ALA A 109 -9.39 1.93 -16.74
C ALA A 109 -7.90 2.27 -16.71
N ALA A 110 -7.04 1.37 -17.20
CA ALA A 110 -5.60 1.60 -17.24
C ALA A 110 -5.22 2.85 -18.04
N GLU A 111 -5.93 3.12 -19.14
CA GLU A 111 -5.69 4.28 -20.00
C GLU A 111 -6.08 5.61 -19.33
N ARG A 112 -6.85 5.56 -18.24
CA ARG A 112 -7.34 6.74 -17.52
C ARG A 112 -6.59 7.02 -16.23
N ILE A 113 -5.87 6.04 -15.69
CA ILE A 113 -5.09 6.19 -14.45
C ILE A 113 -3.80 6.96 -14.78
N GLY A 114 -3.58 8.09 -14.09
CA GLY A 114 -2.38 8.92 -14.25
C GLY A 114 -1.14 8.32 -13.59
N LEU A 115 -1.32 7.72 -12.42
CA LEU A 115 -0.27 7.01 -11.69
C LEU A 115 -0.92 6.00 -10.74
N LEU A 116 -0.35 4.80 -10.66
CA LEU A 116 -0.63 3.83 -9.61
C LEU A 116 0.61 3.72 -8.71
N ALA A 117 0.56 4.34 -7.54
CA ALA A 117 1.58 4.18 -6.50
C ALA A 117 1.21 3.03 -5.57
N ILE A 118 2.16 2.14 -5.32
CA ILE A 118 1.93 0.89 -4.60
C ILE A 118 2.95 0.78 -3.47
N MET A 119 2.48 0.58 -2.24
CA MET A 119 3.32 -0.03 -1.20
C MET A 119 3.16 -1.54 -1.28
N GLY A 120 4.25 -2.23 -1.58
CA GLY A 120 4.26 -3.68 -1.65
C GLY A 120 5.46 -4.24 -2.38
N GLY A 121 5.62 -5.55 -2.29
CA GLY A 121 6.75 -6.26 -2.88
C GLY A 121 8.06 -6.10 -2.11
N ALA A 122 9.03 -6.91 -2.50
CA ALA A 122 10.39 -6.93 -1.99
C ALA A 122 11.32 -7.37 -3.13
N ILE A 123 12.32 -6.54 -3.43
CA ILE A 123 13.42 -6.90 -4.36
C ILE A 123 14.32 -7.92 -3.67
N GLY A 124 14.66 -7.65 -2.41
CA GLY A 124 15.43 -8.52 -1.54
C GLY A 124 14.56 -9.50 -0.75
N THR A 125 14.57 -9.35 0.57
CA THR A 125 13.92 -10.30 1.49
C THR A 125 12.47 -9.91 1.80
N GLY A 126 11.58 -10.90 1.84
CA GLY A 126 10.19 -10.74 2.26
C GLY A 126 10.02 -10.52 3.77
N ASN A 127 8.77 -10.29 4.21
CA ASN A 127 8.39 -10.22 5.63
C ASN A 127 7.40 -11.32 6.04
N VAL A 128 6.65 -11.90 5.10
CA VAL A 128 5.76 -13.04 5.37
C VAL A 128 6.47 -14.36 5.11
N THR A 129 7.13 -14.46 3.97
CA THR A 129 8.04 -15.57 3.65
C THR A 129 9.44 -14.99 3.45
N PRO A 130 10.50 -15.82 3.31
CA PRO A 130 11.83 -15.31 3.03
C PRO A 130 11.93 -14.39 1.80
N VAL A 131 10.99 -14.50 0.85
CA VAL A 131 11.02 -13.78 -0.44
C VAL A 131 9.76 -12.98 -0.76
N ALA A 132 8.67 -13.12 0.00
CA ALA A 132 7.41 -12.44 -0.28
C ALA A 132 7.06 -11.40 0.78
N GLU A 133 6.71 -10.21 0.30
CA GLU A 133 6.07 -9.15 1.08
C GLU A 133 4.57 -9.43 1.22
N PHE A 134 3.96 -8.99 2.33
CA PHE A 134 2.58 -9.26 2.69
C PHE A 134 1.52 -8.95 1.61
N ASN A 135 1.48 -7.74 1.07
CA ASN A 135 0.48 -7.34 0.08
C ASN A 135 0.59 -8.19 -1.19
N ALA A 136 1.81 -8.46 -1.65
CA ALA A 136 2.05 -9.35 -2.79
C ALA A 136 1.70 -10.81 -2.47
N PHE A 137 2.02 -11.28 -1.27
CA PHE A 137 1.72 -12.64 -0.81
C PHE A 137 0.22 -12.90 -0.60
N ALA A 138 -0.51 -11.89 -0.15
CA ALA A 138 -1.94 -11.98 0.14
C ALA A 138 -2.77 -12.19 -1.14
N ASP A 139 -2.35 -11.62 -2.27
CA ASP A 139 -2.94 -11.88 -3.58
C ASP A 139 -1.88 -11.81 -4.71
N PRO A 140 -1.11 -12.90 -4.90
CA PRO A 140 -0.06 -12.95 -5.92
C PRO A 140 -0.61 -12.83 -7.33
N GLU A 141 -1.79 -13.38 -7.59
CA GLU A 141 -2.43 -13.31 -8.90
C GLU A 141 -2.89 -11.89 -9.25
N ALA A 142 -3.45 -11.16 -8.28
CA ALA A 142 -3.73 -9.73 -8.46
C ALA A 142 -2.45 -8.93 -8.70
N SER A 143 -1.40 -9.22 -7.93
CA SER A 143 -0.11 -8.54 -8.06
C SER A 143 0.53 -8.78 -9.44
N GLN A 144 0.52 -10.04 -9.92
CA GLN A 144 0.95 -10.38 -11.28
C GLN A 144 0.14 -9.61 -12.32
N ARG A 145 -1.20 -9.59 -12.19
CA ARG A 145 -2.09 -8.91 -13.15
C ARG A 145 -1.84 -7.40 -13.24
N VAL A 146 -1.47 -6.77 -12.13
CA VAL A 146 -1.28 -5.32 -12.04
C VAL A 146 0.14 -4.91 -12.40
N LEU A 147 1.16 -5.62 -11.91
CA LEU A 147 2.57 -5.24 -12.08
C LEU A 147 3.16 -5.68 -13.42
N CYS A 148 2.67 -6.78 -14.01
CA CYS A 148 3.22 -7.33 -15.25
C CYS A 148 2.33 -6.99 -16.45
N GLY A 149 2.82 -6.14 -17.35
CA GLY A 149 2.17 -5.86 -18.65
C GLY A 149 0.78 -5.21 -18.59
N SER A 150 0.44 -4.50 -17.51
CA SER A 150 -0.85 -3.82 -17.36
C SER A 150 -0.99 -2.54 -18.18
N GLY A 151 0.13 -1.98 -18.67
CA GLY A 151 0.18 -0.68 -19.36
C GLY A 151 0.02 0.52 -18.43
N LEU A 152 -0.06 0.30 -17.11
CA LEU A 152 -0.18 1.37 -16.13
C LEU A 152 1.17 2.08 -15.91
N PRO A 153 1.16 3.41 -15.69
CA PRO A 153 2.26 4.10 -15.03
C PRO A 153 2.29 3.69 -13.55
N ILE A 154 3.33 2.98 -13.13
CA ILE A 154 3.43 2.40 -11.78
C ILE A 154 4.66 2.92 -11.06
N LEU A 155 4.47 3.34 -9.81
CA LEU A 155 5.51 3.51 -8.80
C LEU A 155 5.36 2.39 -7.75
N LEU A 156 6.34 1.51 -7.65
CA LEU A 156 6.42 0.46 -6.64
C LEU A 156 7.37 0.87 -5.51
N VAL A 157 6.89 0.82 -4.27
CA VAL A 157 7.62 1.18 -3.06
C VAL A 157 7.79 -0.08 -2.18
N PRO A 158 8.87 -0.87 -2.38
CA PRO A 158 9.05 -2.18 -1.75
C PRO A 158 9.65 -2.12 -0.33
N LEU A 159 9.76 -3.28 0.31
CA LEU A 159 10.41 -3.43 1.63
C LEU A 159 11.85 -2.92 1.70
N ASP A 160 12.58 -2.97 0.58
CA ASP A 160 13.98 -2.53 0.47
C ASP A 160 14.18 -1.05 0.81
N VAL A 161 13.16 -0.23 0.60
CA VAL A 161 13.14 1.18 1.03
C VAL A 161 12.28 1.40 2.27
N THR A 162 11.11 0.77 2.34
CA THR A 162 10.15 1.05 3.43
C THR A 162 10.62 0.58 4.80
N ARG A 163 11.49 -0.43 4.89
CA ARG A 163 12.09 -0.84 6.18
C ARG A 163 12.94 0.25 6.83
N ARG A 164 13.41 1.23 6.05
CA ARG A 164 14.17 2.40 6.53
C ARG A 164 13.28 3.62 6.80
N ALA A 165 12.00 3.57 6.44
CA ALA A 165 11.02 4.62 6.67
C ALA A 165 10.50 4.57 8.12
N ILE A 166 11.42 4.76 9.06
CA ILE A 166 11.19 4.56 10.50
C ILE A 166 10.79 5.87 11.17
N VAL A 167 9.83 5.77 12.10
CA VAL A 167 9.66 6.75 13.18
C VAL A 167 10.13 6.14 14.49
N ASP A 168 10.77 6.91 15.35
CA ASP A 168 11.31 6.46 16.64
C ASP A 168 10.53 7.03 17.84
N GLU A 169 11.03 6.77 19.05
CA GLU A 169 10.39 7.23 20.30
C GLU A 169 10.27 8.76 20.37
N ASP A 170 11.28 9.51 19.94
CA ASP A 170 11.26 10.99 19.95
C ASP A 170 10.16 11.51 19.01
N ASP A 171 9.93 10.84 17.87
CA ASP A 171 8.85 11.19 16.94
C ASP A 171 7.47 10.99 17.58
N LEU A 172 7.32 9.88 18.30
CA LEU A 172 6.05 9.52 18.95
C LEU A 172 5.75 10.43 20.14
N GLU A 173 6.77 10.87 20.88
CA GLU A 173 6.65 11.90 21.91
C GLU A 173 6.19 13.23 21.31
N LEU A 174 6.81 13.67 20.21
CA LEU A 174 6.39 14.88 19.48
C LEU A 174 4.91 14.82 19.08
N PHE A 175 4.45 13.68 18.56
CA PHE A 175 3.05 13.50 18.15
C PHE A 175 2.09 13.55 19.33
N ARG A 176 2.48 13.02 20.49
CA ARG A 176 1.68 13.10 21.71
C ARG A 176 1.58 14.52 22.24
N GLU A 177 2.67 15.28 22.18
CA GLU A 177 2.70 16.68 22.61
C GLU A 177 1.82 17.58 21.72
N ALA A 178 1.79 17.33 20.41
CA ALA A 178 0.87 18.00 19.49
C ALA A 178 -0.61 17.76 19.84
N SER A 179 -0.91 16.67 20.55
CA SER A 179 -2.24 16.28 21.04
C SER A 179 -3.26 16.00 19.91
N GLY A 180 -4.54 15.84 20.24
CA GLY A 180 -5.59 15.58 19.27
C GLY A 180 -5.38 14.28 18.47
N ALA A 181 -5.56 14.35 17.15
CA ALA A 181 -5.41 13.19 16.27
C ALA A 181 -3.96 12.68 16.21
N ALA A 182 -2.97 13.57 16.29
CA ALA A 182 -1.55 13.20 16.30
C ALA A 182 -1.21 12.27 17.48
N GLY A 183 -1.68 12.60 18.68
CA GLY A 183 -1.44 11.77 19.87
C GLY A 183 -2.08 10.39 19.77
N VAL A 184 -3.29 10.30 19.22
CA VAL A 184 -3.96 9.00 18.98
C VAL A 184 -3.22 8.16 17.93
N ILE A 185 -2.66 8.80 16.90
CA ILE A 185 -1.81 8.13 15.90
C ILE A 185 -0.54 7.60 16.55
N ALA A 186 0.09 8.35 17.45
CA ALA A 186 1.27 7.90 18.19
C ALA A 186 0.99 6.64 19.01
N ASP A 187 -0.12 6.65 19.76
CA ASP A 187 -0.55 5.50 20.57
C ASP A 187 -0.92 4.29 19.68
N MET A 188 -1.40 4.53 18.47
CA MET A 188 -1.68 3.47 17.49
C MET A 188 -0.39 2.81 17.02
N ILE A 189 0.63 3.59 16.66
CA ILE A 189 1.92 3.11 16.17
C ILE A 189 2.62 2.28 17.26
N LEU A 190 2.60 2.74 18.50
CA LEU A 190 3.15 1.99 19.65
C LEU A 190 2.51 0.63 19.88
N GLY A 191 1.27 0.46 19.42
CA GLY A 191 0.58 -0.82 19.48
C GLY A 191 0.98 -1.82 18.38
N TYR A 192 1.84 -1.45 17.44
CA TYR A 192 2.33 -2.35 16.40
C TYR A 192 3.44 -3.25 16.92
N ALA A 193 3.34 -4.55 16.65
CA ALA A 193 4.18 -5.58 17.25
C ALA A 193 5.48 -5.87 16.46
N ASP A 194 5.53 -5.56 15.17
CA ASP A 194 6.70 -5.80 14.31
C ASP A 194 7.49 -4.50 14.13
N HIS A 195 8.50 -4.31 14.97
CA HIS A 195 9.39 -3.16 14.87
C HIS A 195 10.82 -3.52 15.31
N PRO A 196 11.86 -3.06 14.59
CA PRO A 196 13.23 -3.16 15.05
C PRO A 196 13.50 -2.26 16.27
N PRO A 197 14.65 -2.42 16.95
CA PRO A 197 15.08 -1.52 18.02
C PRO A 197 15.21 -0.05 17.60
N ALA A 198 15.36 0.21 16.29
CA ALA A 198 15.46 1.56 15.75
C ALA A 198 14.12 2.33 15.71
N GLY A 199 12.98 1.64 15.86
CA GLY A 199 11.65 2.25 15.80
C GLY A 199 10.69 1.51 14.86
N TRP A 200 9.58 2.16 14.51
CA TRP A 200 8.47 1.59 13.76
C TRP A 200 8.55 1.97 12.27
N PRO A 201 8.70 0.99 11.36
CA PRO A 201 8.62 1.25 9.93
C PRO A 201 7.19 1.60 9.55
N LEU A 202 6.97 2.78 8.98
CA LEU A 202 5.66 3.19 8.46
C LEU A 202 5.63 2.95 6.95
N HIS A 203 5.47 1.68 6.58
CA HIS A 203 5.62 1.23 5.20
C HIS A 203 4.75 2.02 4.20
N ASP A 204 3.45 2.09 4.47
CA ASP A 204 2.47 2.74 3.61
C ASP A 204 2.69 4.25 3.50
N VAL A 205 3.23 4.86 4.55
CA VAL A 205 3.45 6.31 4.63
C VAL A 205 4.55 6.74 3.66
N LEU A 206 5.57 5.91 3.41
CA LEU A 206 6.59 6.23 2.42
C LEU A 206 6.00 6.35 1.01
N ALA A 207 5.05 5.49 0.64
CA ALA A 207 4.41 5.56 -0.67
C ALA A 207 3.61 6.86 -0.85
N LEU A 208 2.95 7.35 0.20
CA LEU A 208 2.33 8.67 0.18
C LEU A 208 3.37 9.81 0.17
N ALA A 209 4.42 9.69 0.97
CA ALA A 209 5.50 10.68 1.03
C ALA A 209 6.12 10.91 -0.34
N ALA A 210 6.38 9.84 -1.10
CA ALA A 210 6.92 9.90 -2.47
C ALA A 210 5.99 10.64 -3.46
N LEU A 211 4.69 10.66 -3.23
CA LEU A 211 3.74 11.43 -4.05
C LEU A 211 3.74 12.92 -3.68
N LEU A 212 3.95 13.23 -2.40
CA LEU A 212 3.99 14.62 -1.91
C LEU A 212 5.34 15.28 -2.18
N ASP A 213 6.41 14.50 -2.11
CA ASP A 213 7.79 14.92 -2.27
C ASP A 213 8.60 13.82 -2.97
N PRO A 214 8.66 13.84 -4.32
CA PRO A 214 9.33 12.79 -5.09
C PRO A 214 10.82 12.62 -4.78
N GLU A 215 11.48 13.64 -4.22
CA GLU A 215 12.91 13.57 -3.87
C GLU A 215 13.18 12.74 -2.60
N VAL A 216 12.14 12.30 -1.88
CA VAL A 216 12.27 11.41 -0.72
C VAL A 216 12.74 10.00 -1.09
N ILE A 217 12.60 9.62 -2.36
CA ILE A 217 13.06 8.33 -2.88
C ILE A 217 13.86 8.51 -4.17
N ARG A 218 14.73 7.53 -4.46
CA ARG A 218 15.27 7.32 -5.81
C ARG A 218 14.60 6.10 -6.42
N THR A 219 14.27 6.18 -7.70
CA THR A 219 13.69 5.06 -8.45
C THR A 219 14.65 4.54 -9.53
N GLU A 220 14.45 3.28 -9.90
CA GLU A 220 15.03 2.65 -11.08
C GLU A 220 13.92 1.93 -11.86
N ARG A 221 14.05 1.92 -13.18
CA ARG A 221 13.12 1.22 -14.06
C ARG A 221 13.39 -0.28 -14.02
N ALA A 222 12.35 -1.08 -13.82
CA ALA A 222 12.43 -2.52 -13.87
C ALA A 222 11.19 -3.13 -14.54
N ALA A 223 11.40 -4.28 -15.19
CA ALA A 223 10.31 -5.19 -15.50
C ALA A 223 10.04 -6.08 -14.27
N ILE A 224 8.76 -6.35 -14.00
CA ILE A 224 8.35 -7.09 -12.80
C ILE A 224 7.49 -8.29 -13.19
N GLU A 225 7.84 -9.44 -12.60
CA GLU A 225 7.01 -10.63 -12.56
C GLU A 225 6.71 -11.00 -11.10
N VAL A 226 5.59 -11.66 -10.84
CA VAL A 226 5.22 -12.19 -9.53
C VAL A 226 5.06 -13.69 -9.64
N ASP A 227 5.71 -14.45 -8.75
CA ASP A 227 5.54 -15.89 -8.70
C ASP A 227 4.15 -16.24 -8.13
N THR A 228 3.26 -16.73 -8.99
CA THR A 228 1.90 -17.19 -8.64
C THR A 228 1.82 -18.71 -8.47
N GLY A 229 2.95 -19.41 -8.44
CA GLY A 229 3.02 -20.84 -8.17
C GLY A 229 2.57 -21.19 -6.75
N ALA A 230 2.50 -22.48 -6.45
CA ALA A 230 2.24 -22.99 -5.10
C ALA A 230 3.54 -23.31 -4.33
N GLY A 231 4.69 -22.86 -4.85
CA GLY A 231 6.01 -23.15 -4.31
C GLY A 231 6.46 -22.18 -3.21
N PRO A 232 7.69 -22.37 -2.70
CA PRO A 232 8.25 -21.52 -1.64
C PRO A 232 8.45 -20.05 -2.04
N ALA A 233 8.45 -19.76 -3.34
CA ALA A 233 8.59 -18.41 -3.88
C ALA A 233 7.25 -17.72 -4.16
N ARG A 234 6.10 -18.34 -3.86
CA ARG A 234 4.78 -17.73 -4.07
C ARG A 234 4.72 -16.32 -3.44
N GLY A 235 4.33 -15.34 -4.25
CA GLY A 235 4.25 -13.92 -3.87
C GLY A 235 5.56 -13.14 -4.00
N GLN A 236 6.67 -13.77 -4.43
CA GLN A 236 7.92 -13.07 -4.71
C GLN A 236 7.73 -12.10 -5.88
N THR A 237 8.21 -10.87 -5.71
CA THR A 237 8.26 -9.85 -6.76
C THR A 237 9.64 -9.86 -7.40
N ILE A 238 9.72 -10.43 -8.60
CA ILE A 238 10.97 -10.64 -9.35
C ILE A 238 11.20 -9.39 -10.19
N CYS A 239 12.14 -8.55 -9.76
CA CYS A 239 12.49 -7.30 -10.44
C CYS A 239 13.71 -7.51 -11.34
N THR A 240 13.57 -7.15 -12.62
CA THR A 240 14.63 -7.21 -13.63
C THR A 240 15.04 -5.80 -14.03
N PHE A 241 16.15 -5.30 -13.47
CA PHE A 241 16.71 -3.97 -13.75
C PHE A 241 17.60 -3.94 -15.00
N GLU A 242 18.24 -5.07 -15.32
CA GLU A 242 19.09 -5.22 -16.50
C GLU A 242 18.57 -6.32 -17.40
N ARG A 243 18.77 -6.17 -18.71
CA ARG A 243 18.31 -7.15 -19.69
C ARG A 243 18.99 -8.52 -19.43
N PRO A 244 18.22 -9.59 -19.17
CA PRO A 244 18.80 -10.87 -18.83
C PRO A 244 19.45 -11.51 -20.05
N LEU A 245 20.54 -12.26 -19.85
CA LEU A 245 21.19 -13.04 -20.91
C LEU A 245 20.22 -14.03 -21.58
N ALA A 246 19.18 -14.45 -20.87
CA ALA A 246 18.08 -15.28 -21.39
C ALA A 246 17.44 -14.69 -22.67
N ALA A 247 17.41 -13.37 -22.82
CA ALA A 247 16.92 -12.69 -24.02
C ALA A 247 17.78 -13.00 -25.26
N VAL A 248 19.09 -13.22 -25.08
CA VAL A 248 20.01 -13.64 -26.14
C VAL A 248 19.67 -15.04 -26.66
N PHE A 249 19.05 -15.87 -25.82
CA PHE A 249 18.56 -17.21 -26.20
C PHE A 249 17.14 -17.20 -26.79
N GLY A 250 16.61 -16.03 -27.17
CA GLY A 250 15.31 -15.89 -27.84
C GLY A 250 14.10 -16.01 -26.91
N LYS A 251 14.30 -15.93 -25.58
CA LYS A 251 13.18 -15.74 -24.66
C LYS A 251 12.67 -14.30 -24.76
N PRO A 252 11.34 -14.07 -24.71
CA PRO A 252 10.80 -12.72 -24.68
C PRO A 252 11.35 -11.97 -23.46
N ASP A 253 11.66 -10.68 -23.65
CA ASP A 253 12.04 -9.81 -22.53
C ASP A 253 10.84 -9.71 -21.56
N PRO A 254 11.09 -9.64 -20.24
CA PRO A 254 10.03 -9.37 -19.28
C PRO A 254 9.35 -8.04 -19.63
N VAL A 255 8.01 -8.04 -19.59
CA VAL A 255 7.18 -6.93 -20.09
C VAL A 255 6.73 -6.07 -18.92
N GLY A 256 7.13 -4.81 -18.94
CA GLY A 256 6.74 -3.83 -17.93
C GLY A 256 7.84 -2.81 -17.76
N ASP A 257 7.43 -1.59 -17.44
CA ASP A 257 8.35 -0.51 -17.17
C ASP A 257 7.78 0.19 -15.92
N VAL A 258 8.22 -0.31 -14.75
CA VAL A 258 7.76 0.12 -13.43
C VAL A 258 8.87 0.93 -12.78
N ASP A 259 8.53 2.08 -12.19
CA ASP A 259 9.44 2.82 -11.32
C ASP A 259 9.51 2.10 -9.97
N VAL A 260 10.64 1.45 -9.67
CA VAL A 260 10.84 0.78 -8.38
C VAL A 260 11.71 1.65 -7.50
N ALA A 261 11.22 2.01 -6.32
CA ALA A 261 12.01 2.75 -5.35
C ALA A 261 13.16 1.87 -4.81
N THR A 262 14.40 2.35 -4.96
CA THR A 262 15.62 1.64 -4.54
C THR A 262 16.33 2.31 -3.38
N GLU A 263 16.14 3.63 -3.21
CA GLU A 263 16.72 4.41 -2.12
C GLU A 263 15.68 5.33 -1.47
N ILE A 264 15.93 5.69 -0.22
CA ILE A 264 15.14 6.63 0.57
C ILE A 264 16.08 7.64 1.23
N ASP A 265 15.70 8.91 1.18
CA ASP A 265 16.25 9.98 2.03
C ASP A 265 15.48 9.96 3.36
N VAL A 266 16.08 9.34 4.37
CA VAL A 266 15.42 9.09 5.67
C VAL A 266 15.17 10.39 6.42
N ASP A 267 16.09 11.36 6.35
CA ASP A 267 15.94 12.63 7.06
C ASP A 267 14.80 13.43 6.46
N ARG A 268 14.77 13.54 5.13
CA ARG A 268 13.69 14.21 4.40
C ARG A 268 12.33 13.55 4.64
N TYR A 269 12.31 12.22 4.63
CA TYR A 269 11.11 11.45 4.96
C TYR A 269 10.61 11.77 6.36
N ARG A 270 11.51 11.71 7.35
CA ARG A 270 11.18 11.91 8.76
C ARG A 270 10.70 13.33 9.01
N ASP A 271 11.32 14.34 8.41
CA ASP A 271 10.90 15.74 8.51
C ASP A 271 9.50 15.97 7.92
N LEU A 272 9.20 15.35 6.77
CA LEU A 272 7.88 15.43 6.15
C LEU A 272 6.82 14.79 7.06
N VAL A 273 7.07 13.57 7.55
CA VAL A 273 6.13 12.85 8.43
C VAL A 273 5.91 13.61 9.73
N ARG A 274 6.99 14.10 10.36
CA ARG A 274 6.93 14.91 11.57
C ARG A 274 6.02 16.11 11.39
N THR A 275 6.28 16.89 10.35
CA THR A 275 5.53 18.11 10.05
C THR A 275 4.05 17.81 9.79
N ARG A 276 3.75 16.77 9.01
CA ARG A 276 2.37 16.45 8.62
C ARG A 276 1.54 15.83 9.73
N ILE A 277 2.12 14.94 10.54
CA ILE A 277 1.39 14.33 11.66
C ILE A 277 1.23 15.34 12.79
N ALA A 278 2.25 16.12 13.13
CA ALA A 278 2.16 17.09 14.23
C ALA A 278 1.14 18.23 13.97
N THR A 279 0.77 18.47 12.71
CA THR A 279 -0.21 19.52 12.33
C THR A 279 -1.56 18.94 11.89
N ILE A 280 -1.81 17.65 12.12
CA ILE A 280 -3.03 17.00 11.62
C ILE A 280 -4.26 17.43 12.44
N GLY A 281 -5.17 18.15 11.78
CA GLY A 281 -6.43 18.61 12.39
C GLY A 281 -6.41 20.05 12.91
N ASP A 282 -5.28 20.75 12.80
CA ASP A 282 -5.19 22.21 12.87
C ASP A 282 -5.70 22.87 11.57
#